data_AF-A0A7V5SGI3-F1
#
_entry.id   AF-A0A7V5SGI3-F1
#
_cell.length_a   1.000
_cell.length_b   1.000
_cell.length_c   1.000
_cell.angle_alpha   90.00
_cell.angle_beta   90.00
_cell.angle_gamma   90.00
#
_symmetry.space_group_name_H-M   'P 1'
#
loop_
_entity.id
_entity.type
_entity.pdbx_description
1 polymer ?
#
loop_
_entity_poly.entity_id
_entity_poly.type
_entity_poly.pdbx_seq_one_letter_code
_entity_poly.pdbx_strand_id
1 'polypeptide(L)' 'MTKRGRPKGSRRPILFQGPKRLLSITLEESDYNALQQLAYGLGMAASTYVRMLIKQQIQQGQTKQELLS' A
#
# COMPACT_ATOMS: atom_id res chain seq x y z
N MET A 1 -16.77 0.66 -27.42
CA MET A 1 -15.86 0.64 -26.24
C MET A 1 -15.74 -0.79 -25.73
N THR A 2 -14.65 -1.48 -26.03
CA THR A 2 -14.41 -2.86 -25.57
C THR A 2 -13.99 -2.83 -24.10
N LYS A 3 -14.82 -3.41 -23.21
CA LYS A 3 -14.49 -3.60 -21.80
C LYS A 3 -13.24 -4.48 -21.73
N ARG A 4 -12.08 -3.90 -21.39
CA ARG A 4 -10.84 -4.64 -21.11
C ARG A 4 -11.03 -5.43 -19.80
N GLY A 5 -11.75 -6.53 -19.88
CA GLY A 5 -11.93 -7.48 -18.80
C GLY A 5 -10.69 -8.35 -18.62
N ARG A 6 -10.57 -8.92 -17.42
CA ARG A 6 -9.50 -9.86 -17.05
C ARG A 6 -9.55 -11.10 -17.96
N PRO A 7 -8.41 -11.59 -18.48
CA PRO A 7 -8.40 -12.81 -19.29
C PRO A 7 -8.93 -14.01 -18.47
N LYS A 8 -9.83 -14.79 -19.07
CA LYS A 8 -10.36 -16.05 -18.51
C LYS A 8 -9.17 -16.93 -18.08
N GLY A 9 -9.16 -17.40 -16.83
CA GLY A 9 -8.12 -18.28 -16.30
C GLY A 9 -7.00 -17.59 -15.50
N SER A 10 -7.05 -16.28 -15.31
CA SER A 10 -6.09 -15.60 -14.44
C SER A 10 -6.27 -16.04 -12.98
N ARG A 11 -5.34 -16.87 -12.47
CA ARG A 11 -5.27 -17.34 -11.07
C ARG A 11 -4.70 -16.31 -10.08
N ARG A 12 -4.28 -15.14 -10.56
CA ARG A 12 -3.69 -14.11 -9.69
C ARG A 12 -4.70 -13.71 -8.60
N PRO A 13 -4.35 -13.67 -7.32
CA PRO A 13 -5.27 -13.17 -6.32
C PRO A 13 -5.64 -11.73 -6.68
N ILE A 14 -6.93 -11.41 -6.61
CA ILE A 14 -7.38 -10.03 -6.72
C ILE A 14 -6.87 -9.35 -5.46
N LEU A 15 -5.83 -8.51 -5.59
CA LEU A 15 -5.17 -7.85 -4.46
C LEU A 15 -6.15 -7.01 -3.61
N PHE A 16 -7.33 -6.68 -4.14
CA PHE A 16 -8.37 -5.92 -3.45
C PHE A 16 -9.76 -6.48 -3.80
N GLN A 17 -10.22 -7.49 -3.04
CA GLN A 17 -11.62 -7.93 -3.08
C GLN A 17 -12.44 -7.11 -2.09
N GLY A 18 -13.07 -6.03 -2.55
CA GLY A 18 -13.95 -5.19 -1.73
C GLY A 18 -13.97 -3.72 -2.16
N PRO A 19 -14.89 -2.91 -1.61
CA PRO A 19 -14.89 -1.46 -1.83
C PRO A 19 -13.56 -0.91 -1.34
N LYS A 20 -12.81 -0.25 -2.22
CA LYS A 20 -11.56 0.42 -1.87
C LYS A 20 -11.89 1.52 -0.86
N ARG A 21 -11.73 1.24 0.43
CA ARG A 21 -11.76 2.29 1.46
C ARG A 21 -10.53 3.16 1.21
N LEU A 22 -10.77 4.35 0.66
CA LEU A 22 -9.73 5.35 0.46
C LEU A 22 -9.47 6.01 1.81
N LEU A 23 -8.22 5.97 2.25
CA LEU A 23 -7.76 6.72 3.40
C LEU A 23 -7.09 7.98 2.87
N SER A 24 -7.55 9.15 3.31
CA SER A 24 -6.83 10.41 3.09
C SER A 24 -5.78 10.57 4.18
N ILE A 25 -4.54 10.82 3.76
CA ILE A 25 -3.42 11.10 4.65
C ILE A 25 -2.91 12.48 4.27
N THR A 26 -2.80 13.36 5.26
CA THR A 26 -2.18 14.67 5.14
C THR A 26 -0.71 14.54 5.53
N LEU A 27 0.18 14.98 4.66
CA LEU A 27 1.62 15.05 4.91
C LEU A 27 2.07 16.50 4.72
N GLU A 28 3.12 16.89 5.44
CA GLU A 28 3.84 18.11 5.11
C GLU A 28 4.50 17.97 3.73
N GLU A 29 4.71 19.11 3.06
CA GLU A 29 5.23 19.12 1.69
C GLU A 29 6.63 18.49 1.60
N SER A 30 7.49 18.75 2.58
CA SER A 30 8.83 18.14 2.69
C SER A 30 8.77 16.62 2.76
N ASP A 31 7.89 16.08 3.61
CA ASP A 31 7.73 14.64 3.81
C ASP A 31 7.15 13.96 2.58
N TYR A 32 6.18 14.60 1.94
CA TYR A 32 5.60 14.12 0.69
C TYR A 32 6.67 14.01 -0.40
N ASN A 33 7.51 15.04 -0.56
CA ASN A 33 8.57 15.05 -1.55
C ASN A 33 9.64 13.98 -1.27
N ALA A 34 10.07 13.85 -0.01
CA ALA A 34 11.01 12.81 0.40
C ALA A 34 10.45 11.40 0.12
N LEU A 35 9.19 11.17 0.48
CA LEU A 35 8.50 9.91 0.23
C LEU A 35 8.42 9.59 -1.27
N GLN A 36 8.12 10.59 -2.10
CA GLN A 36 8.03 10.42 -3.53
C GLN A 36 9.39 10.05 -4.14
N GLN A 37 10.48 10.68 -3.71
CA GLN A 37 11.84 10.36 -4.15
C GLN A 37 12.25 8.93 -3.74
N LEU A 38 11.97 8.53 -2.50
CA LEU A 38 12.25 7.18 -2.01
C LEU A 38 11.48 6.12 -2.79
N ALA A 39 10.18 6.34 -2.99
CA ALA A 39 9.35 5.42 -3.76
C ALA A 39 9.84 5.30 -5.21
N TYR A 40 10.22 6.42 -5.83
CA TYR A 40 10.79 6.46 -7.18
C TYR A 40 12.11 5.68 -7.27
N GLY A 41 13.03 5.88 -6.31
CA GLY A 41 14.30 5.15 -6.26
C GLY A 41 14.13 3.63 -6.14
N LEU A 42 13.01 3.18 -5.57
CA LEU A 42 12.65 1.76 -5.46
C LEU A 42 11.82 1.24 -6.65
N GLY A 43 11.55 2.07 -7.66
CA GLY A 43 10.71 1.71 -8.81
C GLY A 43 9.24 1.46 -8.44
N MET A 44 8.75 2.07 -7.36
CA MET A 44 7.40 1.89 -6.84
C MET A 44 6.57 3.18 -6.88
N ALA A 45 5.25 3.04 -6.96
CA ALA A 45 4.36 4.17 -6.73
C ALA A 45 4.40 4.61 -5.26
N ALA A 46 4.41 5.92 -5.01
CA ALA A 46 4.37 6.50 -3.66
C ALA A 46 3.26 5.90 -2.78
N SER A 47 2.06 5.73 -3.34
CA SER A 47 0.94 5.12 -2.63
C SER A 47 1.14 3.64 -2.26
N THR A 48 1.89 2.89 -3.06
CA THR A 48 2.29 1.51 -2.75
C THR A 48 3.30 1.50 -1.61
N TYR A 49 4.27 2.41 -1.65
CA TYR A 49 5.28 2.54 -0.61
C TYR A 49 4.66 2.92 0.75
N VAL A 50 3.74 3.90 0.78
CA VAL A 50 2.97 4.25 2.00
C VAL A 50 2.24 3.04 2.57
N ARG A 51 1.55 2.25 1.74
CA ARG A 51 0.84 1.05 2.19
C ARG A 51 1.79 0.02 2.81
N MET A 52 2.98 -0.12 2.23
CA MET A 52 4.00 -1.02 2.76
C MET A 52 4.48 -0.58 4.14
N LEU A 53 4.78 0.71 4.32
CA LEU A 53 5.19 1.28 5.62
C LEU A 53 4.11 1.09 6.69
N ILE A 54 2.84 1.38 6.35
CA ILE A 54 1.71 1.17 7.26
C ILE A 54 1.62 -0.31 7.67
N LYS A 55 1.74 -1.23 6.71
CA LYS A 55 1.70 -2.67 6.99
C LYS A 55 2.83 -3.10 7.92
N GLN A 56 4.06 -2.63 7.66
CA GLN A 56 5.21 -2.93 8.50
C GLN A 56 5.02 -2.44 9.93
N GLN A 57 4.48 -1.23 10.12
CA GLN A 57 4.22 -0.68 11.44
C GLN A 57 3.15 -1.46 12.21
N ILE A 58 2.07 -1.87 11.54
CA ILE A 58 1.03 -2.72 12.14
C ILE A 58 1.63 -4.05 12.62
N GLN A 59 2.44 -4.70 11.78
CA GLN A 59 3.07 -5.97 12.13
C GLN A 59 4.00 -5.82 13.34
N GLN A 60 4.82 -4.77 13.38
CA GLN A 60 5.68 -4.48 14.53
C GLN A 60 4.89 -4.23 15.82
N GLY A 61 3.76 -3.52 15.72
CA GLY A 61 2.86 -3.28 16.85
C GLY A 61 2.25 -4.58 17.38
N GLN A 62 1.78 -5.46 16.48
CA GLN A 62 1.24 -6.78 16.83
C GLN A 62 2.28 -7.66 17.52
N THR A 63 3.49 -7.75 16.96
CA THR A 63 4.59 -8.52 17.56
C THR A 63 4.93 -8.02 18.96
N LYS A 64 4.95 -6.69 19.18
CA LYS A 64 5.19 -6.12 20.51
C LYS A 64 4.08 -6.47 21.51
N GLN A 65 2.82 -6.48 21.06
CA GLN A 65 1.68 -6.80 21.92
C GLN A 65 1.65 -8.28 22.31
N GLU A 66 1.99 -9.18 21.38
CA GLU A 66 2.14 -10.62 21.64
C GLU A 66 3.27 -10.92 22.62
N LEU A 67 4.39 -10.19 22.56
CA LEU A 67 5.51 -10.34 23.51
C LEU A 67 5.18 -9.85 24.94
N LEU A 68 4.15 -9.02 25.09
CA LEU A 68 3.74 -8.43 26.37
C LEU A 68 2.54 -9.15 27.00
N SER A 69 1.96 -10.15 26.32
CA SER A 69 0.79 -10.93 26.77
C SER A 69 1.23 -12.32 27.22
#